data_AF-A0A0X8X4U6-F1
#
_entry.id   AF-A0A0X8X4U6-F1
#
_cell.length_a   1.000
_cell.length_b   1.000
_cell.length_c   1.000
_cell.angle_alpha   90.00
_cell.angle_beta   90.00
_cell.angle_gamma   90.00
#
_symmetry.space_group_name_H-M   'P 1'
#
loop_
_entity.id
_entity.type
_entity.pdbx_description
1 polymer ?
#
loop_
_entity_poly.entity_id
_entity_poly.type
_entity_poly.pdbx_seq_one_letter_code
_entity_poly.pdbx_strand_id
1 'polypeptide(L)'
;MNYRIYFEFKAVERQLIGVSLNGENVGLQTEVVAGHRIYVYELRNYQERSIALRIQNLSEAVTVIISVHSDAGQNILSDWQTLAQPDEAADLRIDLLESRIERVTDSGRLMPNMVPVRRPSRNEIREIRAKIQFVEQKYSANESFAQPPRDELLTARADEPQNTLVDVFYATDRARQQNKSGEIAYTNKRGDLEFGVCQVNVPGNRKKGELPLPPWYLFGLYTNDTLHMSVKRTDQLKPDDFLAQITEKVGGSPEKDALLFIHGFNVGFTESVLRTAQITADIGFRGAPVVYSWPSRKSVFKYTADEATSTGYSIDNIIELIKAIRTETGAERVHLIAHSMGNRFLTDALRSLADQGFTQQFQFNQIILAAPDIDAEVFVKHIAPKIAHAGKQVTLYTSAHDKALQLSTGIHGNIQRAGSAGKQLAVFPGIDTVDASQETTDFLGHGYFAESKPLIHDIFAATRHGHDPAARNLRRRVSGDRYYWDFQ
;
A
#
# COMPACT_ATOMS: atom_id res chain seq x y z
N MET A 1 33.05 16.50 2.05
CA MET A 1 32.83 15.53 0.94
C MET A 1 32.35 16.29 -0.27
N ASN A 2 32.59 15.84 -1.51
CA ASN A 2 31.93 16.46 -2.65
C ASN A 2 30.64 15.69 -2.98
N TYR A 3 29.62 16.45 -3.36
CA TYR A 3 28.31 15.97 -3.71
C TYR A 3 27.91 16.56 -5.04
N ARG A 4 27.21 15.77 -5.86
CA ARG A 4 26.53 16.29 -7.04
C ARG A 4 25.04 16.32 -6.77
N ILE A 5 24.48 17.52 -6.85
CA ILE A 5 23.06 17.75 -6.69
C ILE A 5 22.49 17.98 -8.07
N TYR A 6 21.56 17.11 -8.46
CA TYR A 6 20.87 17.13 -9.73
C TYR A 6 19.47 17.68 -9.51
N PHE A 7 19.12 18.66 -10.35
CA PHE A 7 17.80 19.25 -10.43
C PHE A 7 17.22 18.94 -11.80
N GLU A 8 16.16 18.14 -11.83
CA GLU A 8 15.40 17.84 -13.04
C GLU A 8 14.02 18.49 -12.92
N PHE A 9 13.75 19.48 -13.77
CA PHE A 9 12.48 20.19 -13.79
C PHE A 9 11.57 19.60 -14.86
N LYS A 10 10.36 19.21 -14.48
CA LYS A 10 9.33 18.74 -15.43
C LYS A 10 8.51 19.92 -15.94
N ALA A 11 9.09 20.74 -16.81
CA ALA A 11 8.36 21.72 -17.63
C ALA A 11 9.13 22.02 -18.93
N VAL A 12 8.39 22.34 -20.00
CA VAL A 12 8.92 22.57 -21.36
C VAL A 12 9.76 23.86 -21.38
N GLU A 13 11.08 23.69 -21.52
CA GLU A 13 12.10 24.71 -21.86
C GLU A 13 11.75 26.20 -21.58
N ARG A 14 11.86 26.69 -20.33
CA ARG A 14 12.07 28.14 -20.05
C ARG A 14 12.94 28.38 -18.81
N GLN A 15 13.61 29.54 -18.81
CA GLN A 15 14.69 29.95 -17.90
C GLN A 15 14.32 29.83 -16.42
N LEU A 16 15.11 29.07 -15.67
CA LEU A 16 15.18 29.16 -14.21
C LEU A 16 15.88 30.49 -13.86
N ILE A 17 15.28 31.36 -13.05
CA ILE A 17 15.80 32.73 -12.82
C ILE A 17 16.57 32.86 -11.48
N GLY A 18 16.72 31.79 -10.70
CA GLY A 18 17.73 31.76 -9.62
C GLY A 18 17.59 30.60 -8.64
N VAL A 19 18.72 30.01 -8.25
CA VAL A 19 18.83 29.05 -7.14
C VAL A 19 19.82 29.59 -6.14
N SER A 20 19.46 29.55 -4.86
CA SER A 20 20.39 29.79 -3.77
C SER A 20 20.54 28.55 -2.90
N LEU A 21 21.77 28.31 -2.46
CA LEU A 21 22.15 27.26 -1.53
C LEU A 21 22.72 27.94 -0.28
N ASN A 22 22.13 27.66 0.89
CA ASN A 22 22.46 28.26 2.19
C ASN A 22 22.49 29.79 2.17
N GLY A 23 21.62 30.41 1.37
CA GLY A 23 21.54 31.87 1.23
C GLY A 23 22.48 32.48 0.18
N GLU A 24 23.32 31.68 -0.49
CA GLU A 24 24.18 32.15 -1.58
C GLU A 24 23.63 31.76 -2.95
N ASN A 25 23.54 32.70 -3.88
CA ASN A 25 23.12 32.42 -5.26
C ASN A 25 24.17 31.57 -5.98
N VAL A 26 23.73 30.45 -6.56
CA VAL A 26 24.62 29.51 -7.23
C VAL A 26 24.33 29.41 -8.73
N GLY A 27 25.40 29.38 -9.52
CA GLY A 27 25.33 29.07 -10.94
C GLY A 27 25.17 27.56 -11.15
N LEU A 28 24.14 27.16 -11.89
CA LEU A 28 23.91 25.76 -12.23
C LEU A 28 24.56 25.42 -13.57
N GLN A 29 25.25 24.28 -13.64
CA GLN A 29 25.67 23.70 -14.91
C GLN A 29 24.46 23.05 -15.57
N THR A 30 24.38 23.06 -16.90
CA THR A 30 23.30 22.39 -17.63
C THR A 30 23.86 21.20 -18.39
N GLU A 31 23.30 20.02 -18.14
CA GLU A 31 23.57 18.80 -18.88
C GLU A 31 22.32 18.41 -19.69
N VAL A 32 22.53 17.90 -20.91
CA VAL A 32 21.42 17.38 -21.73
C VAL A 32 21.49 15.87 -21.73
N VAL A 33 20.55 15.23 -21.03
CA VAL A 33 20.48 13.77 -20.92
C VAL A 33 19.19 13.30 -21.58
N ALA A 34 19.31 12.46 -22.63
CA ALA A 34 18.18 11.90 -23.36
C ALA A 34 17.14 12.96 -23.84
N GLY A 35 17.61 14.15 -24.25
CA GLY A 35 16.77 15.24 -24.74
C GLY A 35 16.15 16.14 -23.65
N HIS A 36 16.46 15.91 -22.37
CA HIS A 36 16.02 16.72 -21.25
C HIS A 36 17.18 17.55 -20.70
N ARG A 37 16.94 18.81 -20.36
CA ARG A 37 17.91 19.66 -19.66
C ARG A 37 17.85 19.37 -18.16
N ILE A 38 18.96 18.91 -17.62
CA ILE A 38 19.18 18.71 -16.19
C ILE A 38 20.12 19.81 -15.71
N TYR A 39 19.80 20.41 -14.57
CA TYR A 39 20.65 21.40 -13.94
C TYR A 39 21.44 20.71 -12.83
N VAL A 40 22.75 20.91 -12.81
CA VAL A 40 23.66 20.22 -11.91
C VAL A 40 24.45 21.25 -11.12
N TYR A 41 24.53 21.06 -9.81
CA TYR A 41 25.43 21.80 -8.95
C TYR A 41 26.39 20.84 -8.26
N GLU A 42 27.68 21.07 -8.43
CA GLU A 42 28.73 20.29 -7.78
C GLU A 42 29.17 21.02 -6.51
N LEU A 43 28.74 20.50 -5.37
CA LEU A 43 29.04 21.03 -4.06
C LEU A 43 30.35 20.38 -3.57
N ARG A 44 31.45 21.13 -3.63
CA ARG A 44 32.78 20.62 -3.24
C ARG A 44 33.10 20.95 -1.79
N ASN A 45 33.76 20.01 -1.10
CA ASN A 45 34.26 20.18 0.25
C ASN A 45 33.22 20.60 1.31
N TYR A 46 31.95 20.27 1.12
CA TYR A 46 30.88 20.62 2.06
C TYR A 46 30.99 19.81 3.35
N GLN A 47 30.79 20.51 4.48
CA GLN A 47 30.99 19.98 5.85
C GLN A 47 29.73 20.08 6.72
N GLU A 48 28.69 20.78 6.26
CA GLU A 48 27.47 20.97 7.06
C GLU A 48 26.49 19.81 6.87
N ARG A 49 25.59 19.65 7.86
CA ARG A 49 24.70 18.49 7.97
C ARG A 49 23.42 18.60 7.12
N SER A 50 23.12 19.79 6.62
CA SER A 50 21.89 20.08 5.89
C SER A 50 22.13 21.18 4.88
N ILE A 51 21.50 21.08 3.71
CA ILE A 51 21.52 22.11 2.67
C ILE A 51 20.16 22.79 2.65
N ALA A 52 20.15 24.11 2.86
CA ALA A 52 18.99 24.95 2.60
C ALA A 52 19.00 25.38 1.13
N LEU A 53 18.01 24.94 0.36
CA LEU A 53 17.84 25.26 -1.04
C LEU A 53 16.69 26.23 -1.17
N ARG A 54 16.90 27.32 -1.89
CA ARG A 54 15.84 28.28 -2.20
C ARG A 54 15.76 28.53 -3.70
N ILE A 55 14.59 28.24 -4.28
CA ILE A 55 14.29 28.43 -5.70
C ILE A 55 13.42 29.69 -5.83
N GLN A 56 13.81 30.63 -6.69
CA GLN A 56 13.15 31.93 -6.83
C GLN A 56 12.66 32.18 -8.25
N ASN A 57 11.73 33.14 -8.39
CA ASN A 57 11.21 33.65 -9.66
C ASN A 57 10.58 32.56 -10.55
N LEU A 58 9.75 31.71 -9.93
CA LEU A 58 8.92 30.73 -10.63
C LEU A 58 7.77 31.46 -11.33
N SER A 59 7.70 31.40 -12.65
CA SER A 59 6.59 32.01 -13.41
C SER A 59 5.31 31.17 -13.40
N GLU A 60 5.41 29.87 -13.09
CA GLU A 60 4.31 28.90 -13.03
C GLU A 60 4.62 27.82 -11.97
N ALA A 61 3.65 26.96 -11.66
CA ALA A 61 3.89 25.81 -10.78
C ALA A 61 4.82 24.79 -11.47
N VAL A 62 5.91 24.42 -10.81
CA VAL A 62 6.93 23.52 -11.37
C VAL A 62 7.10 22.31 -10.46
N THR A 63 7.22 21.12 -11.06
CA THR A 63 7.69 19.94 -10.35
C THR A 63 9.19 19.79 -10.56
N VAL A 64 9.94 19.81 -9.46
CA VAL A 64 11.40 19.58 -9.45
C VAL A 64 11.68 18.23 -8.81
N ILE A 65 12.54 17.45 -9.47
CA ILE A 65 13.15 16.25 -8.92
C ILE A 65 14.54 16.65 -8.45
N ILE A 66 14.84 16.39 -7.19
CA ILE A 66 16.13 16.66 -6.59
C ILE A 66 16.78 15.32 -6.27
N SER A 67 17.96 15.07 -6.85
CA SER A 67 18.74 13.89 -6.54
C SER A 67 20.13 14.27 -6.07
N VAL A 68 20.61 13.65 -5.00
CA VAL A 68 21.94 13.89 -4.43
C VAL A 68 22.77 12.63 -4.60
N HIS A 69 23.91 12.76 -5.26
CA HIS A 69 24.86 11.68 -5.46
C HIS A 69 26.17 11.99 -4.75
N SER A 70 26.79 10.95 -4.19
CA SER A 70 28.16 11.04 -3.70
C SER A 70 29.15 11.02 -4.86
N ASP A 71 30.40 11.38 -4.59
CA ASP A 71 31.52 11.24 -5.53
C ASP A 71 31.72 9.81 -6.07
N ALA A 72 31.21 8.79 -5.38
CA ALA A 72 31.22 7.40 -5.84
C ALA A 72 30.07 7.06 -6.81
N GLY A 73 29.25 8.04 -7.21
CA GLY A 73 28.08 7.86 -8.08
C GLY A 73 26.86 7.23 -7.39
N GLN A 74 26.97 6.89 -6.10
CA GLN A 74 25.87 6.34 -5.32
C GLN A 74 24.80 7.42 -5.12
N ASN A 75 23.56 7.10 -5.48
CA ASN A 75 22.40 7.91 -5.16
C ASN A 75 22.16 7.83 -3.65
N ILE A 76 22.31 8.97 -2.98
CA ILE A 76 22.09 9.11 -1.53
C ILE A 76 20.63 9.48 -1.25
N LEU A 77 20.00 10.24 -2.16
CA LEU A 77 18.66 10.78 -2.01
C LEU A 77 18.06 11.08 -3.39
N SER A 78 16.79 10.74 -3.58
CA SER A 78 15.95 11.25 -4.68
C SER A 78 14.57 11.61 -4.13
N ASP A 79 14.20 12.88 -4.24
CA ASP A 79 12.89 13.39 -3.83
C ASP A 79 12.25 14.22 -4.93
N TRP A 80 10.93 14.30 -4.93
CA TRP A 80 10.13 15.08 -5.87
C TRP A 80 9.30 16.12 -5.12
N GLN A 81 9.43 17.38 -5.53
CA GLN A 81 8.75 18.51 -4.93
C GLN A 81 7.90 19.19 -6.00
N THR A 82 6.59 19.30 -5.78
CA THR A 82 5.72 20.14 -6.60
C THR A 82 5.64 21.51 -5.93
N LEU A 83 6.25 22.51 -6.56
CA LEU A 83 6.25 23.90 -6.11
C LEU A 83 5.02 24.58 -6.70
N ALA A 84 4.06 24.92 -5.85
CA ALA A 84 2.69 25.19 -6.27
C ALA A 84 2.34 26.67 -6.53
N GLN A 85 3.21 27.63 -6.20
CA GLN A 85 2.90 29.07 -6.34
C GLN A 85 3.95 29.81 -7.19
N PRO A 86 3.53 30.52 -8.25
CA PRO A 86 4.36 31.51 -8.94
C PRO A 86 4.75 32.65 -7.98
N ASP A 87 5.95 33.21 -8.14
CA ASP A 87 6.51 34.33 -7.35
C ASP A 87 6.74 34.11 -5.84
N GLU A 88 6.50 32.90 -5.31
CA GLU A 88 6.85 32.54 -3.93
C GLU A 88 8.17 31.75 -3.90
N ALA A 89 9.12 32.18 -3.07
CA ALA A 89 10.39 31.46 -2.96
C ALA A 89 10.18 30.13 -2.23
N ALA A 90 10.57 29.03 -2.86
CA ALA A 90 10.45 27.71 -2.27
C ALA A 90 11.69 27.39 -1.43
N ASP A 91 11.52 27.41 -0.10
CA ASP A 91 12.57 27.00 0.85
C ASP A 91 12.48 25.49 1.10
N LEU A 92 13.53 24.78 0.73
CA LEU A 92 13.68 23.34 0.85
C LEU A 92 14.87 23.05 1.75
N ARG A 93 14.73 22.13 2.71
CA ARG A 93 15.83 21.68 3.57
C ARG A 93 16.13 20.22 3.29
N ILE A 94 17.39 19.93 2.96
CA ILE A 94 17.88 18.60 2.61
C ILE A 94 18.88 18.17 3.69
N ASP A 95 18.52 17.22 4.54
CA ASP A 95 19.42 16.69 5.57
C ASP A 95 20.27 15.53 5.01
N LEU A 96 21.60 15.62 5.15
CA LEU A 96 22.56 14.72 4.47
C LEU A 96 23.07 13.56 5.36
N LEU A 97 22.59 13.44 6.60
CA LEU A 97 23.13 12.51 7.60
C LEU A 97 22.02 11.64 8.20
N GLU A 98 21.68 10.54 7.52
CA GLU A 98 21.18 9.31 8.17
C GLU A 98 21.25 8.05 7.27
N SER A 99 22.31 7.92 6.49
CA SER A 99 22.61 6.67 5.75
C SER A 99 24.01 6.11 6.01
N ARG A 100 24.67 6.55 7.09
CA ARG A 100 26.10 6.25 7.32
C ARG A 100 26.52 6.00 8.76
N ILE A 101 25.72 5.25 9.50
CA ILE A 101 26.22 4.48 10.65
C ILE A 101 26.18 3.01 10.24
N GLU A 102 27.34 2.36 10.34
CA GLU A 102 27.63 0.95 10.04
C GLU A 102 27.85 0.54 8.58
N ARG A 103 29.08 0.79 8.09
CA ARG A 103 29.93 -0.28 7.53
C ARG A 103 31.38 0.20 7.36
N VAL A 104 32.13 0.15 8.44
CA VAL A 104 33.56 -0.19 8.42
C VAL A 104 33.73 -1.30 9.44
N THR A 105 33.78 -2.55 8.97
CA THR A 105 34.75 -3.59 9.38
C THR A 105 34.37 -4.92 8.72
N ASP A 106 35.36 -5.45 7.99
CA ASP A 106 35.62 -6.84 7.63
C ASP A 106 34.45 -7.82 7.45
N SER A 107 34.07 -8.03 6.20
CA SER A 107 34.35 -9.31 5.52
C SER A 107 33.88 -9.21 4.07
N GLY A 108 34.84 -9.35 3.15
CA GLY A 108 34.58 -9.33 1.72
C GLY A 108 33.62 -10.44 1.32
N ARG A 109 32.46 -10.04 0.76
CA ARG A 109 31.74 -10.83 -0.25
C ARG A 109 30.88 -9.88 -1.09
N LEU A 110 31.25 -9.82 -2.37
CA LEU A 110 30.55 -9.12 -3.44
C LEU A 110 29.13 -9.70 -3.60
N MET A 111 28.12 -8.82 -3.69
CA MET A 111 26.82 -9.16 -4.29
C MET A 111 26.98 -9.25 -5.82
N PRO A 112 26.30 -10.17 -6.51
CA PRO A 112 26.37 -10.28 -7.97
C PRO A 112 25.80 -9.03 -8.64
N ASN A 113 26.49 -8.57 -9.68
CA ASN A 113 26.11 -7.44 -10.52
C ASN A 113 24.65 -7.58 -11.00
N MET A 114 23.78 -6.64 -10.60
CA MET A 114 22.56 -6.39 -11.36
C MET A 114 22.94 -5.77 -12.70
N VAL A 115 22.68 -6.51 -13.78
CA VAL A 115 22.83 -6.01 -15.15
C VAL A 115 21.85 -4.84 -15.35
N PRO A 116 22.29 -3.67 -15.85
CA PRO A 116 21.39 -2.58 -16.17
C PRO A 116 20.38 -3.04 -17.23
N VAL A 117 19.09 -2.86 -16.96
CA VAL A 117 18.03 -3.09 -17.97
C VAL A 117 18.27 -2.09 -19.12
N ARG A 118 18.72 -2.61 -20.27
CA ARG A 118 18.99 -1.82 -21.47
C ARG A 118 17.68 -1.25 -22.00
N ARG A 119 17.61 0.08 -22.17
CA ARG A 119 16.50 0.71 -22.91
C ARG A 119 16.61 0.34 -24.39
N PRO A 120 15.50 -0.07 -25.05
CA PRO A 120 15.52 -0.40 -26.47
C PRO A 120 15.93 0.82 -27.29
N SER A 121 16.77 0.59 -28.29
CA SER A 121 17.26 1.61 -29.21
C SER A 121 16.12 2.18 -30.06
N ARG A 122 16.32 3.38 -30.63
CA ARG A 122 15.36 4.00 -31.55
C ARG A 122 15.00 3.09 -32.74
N ASN A 123 15.91 2.21 -33.17
CA ASN A 123 15.65 1.24 -34.24
C ASN A 123 14.73 0.09 -33.77
N GLU A 124 14.92 -0.42 -32.55
CA GLU A 124 14.04 -1.45 -31.97
C GLU A 124 12.64 -0.90 -31.69
N ILE A 125 12.52 0.35 -31.21
CA ILE A 125 11.22 1.03 -31.05
C ILE A 125 10.53 1.24 -32.40
N ARG A 126 11.30 1.49 -33.47
CA ARG A 126 10.77 1.64 -34.83
C ARG A 126 10.29 0.29 -35.39
N GLU A 127 11.01 -0.80 -35.15
CA GLU A 127 10.58 -2.16 -35.53
C GLU A 127 9.33 -2.60 -34.76
N ILE A 128 9.24 -2.28 -33.47
CA ILE A 128 8.05 -2.56 -32.64
C ILE A 128 6.84 -1.78 -33.16
N ARG A 129 6.99 -0.49 -33.48
CA ARG A 129 5.92 0.30 -34.11
C ARG A 129 5.54 -0.24 -35.48
N ALA A 130 6.50 -0.63 -36.32
CA ALA A 130 6.22 -1.22 -37.62
C ALA A 130 5.48 -2.57 -37.50
N LYS A 131 5.78 -3.38 -36.48
CA LYS A 131 5.03 -4.62 -36.18
C LYS A 131 3.61 -4.35 -35.70
N ILE A 132 3.39 -3.34 -34.86
CA ILE A 132 2.06 -2.91 -34.40
C ILE A 132 1.23 -2.40 -35.60
N GLN A 133 1.84 -1.57 -36.45
CA GLN A 133 1.18 -0.99 -37.61
C GLN A 133 0.89 -2.04 -38.71
N PHE A 134 1.77 -3.04 -38.86
CA PHE A 134 1.55 -4.22 -39.72
C PHE A 134 0.38 -5.08 -39.21
N VAL A 135 0.24 -5.24 -37.89
CA VAL A 135 -0.90 -5.93 -37.28
C VAL A 135 -2.19 -5.15 -37.51
N GLU A 136 -2.19 -3.83 -37.30
CA GLU A 136 -3.34 -2.95 -37.55
C GLU A 136 -3.76 -2.92 -39.03
N GLN A 137 -2.80 -2.91 -39.97
CA GLN A 137 -3.09 -3.02 -41.41
C GLN A 137 -3.60 -4.40 -41.79
N LYS A 138 -3.09 -5.47 -41.18
CA LYS A 138 -3.57 -6.85 -41.41
C LYS A 138 -5.01 -7.04 -40.89
N TYR A 139 -5.41 -6.30 -39.86
CA TYR A 139 -6.80 -6.25 -39.38
C TYR A 139 -7.70 -5.33 -40.21
N SER A 140 -7.15 -4.38 -40.96
CA SER A 140 -7.90 -3.43 -41.80
C SER A 140 -8.07 -3.90 -43.27
N ALA A 141 -7.27 -4.86 -43.74
CA ALA A 141 -7.22 -5.27 -45.15
C ALA A 141 -8.01 -6.55 -45.50
N ASN A 142 -8.72 -7.17 -44.54
CA ASN A 142 -9.61 -8.29 -44.83
C ASN A 142 -11.06 -7.79 -45.04
N GLU A 143 -11.38 -7.41 -46.27
CA GLU A 143 -12.77 -7.26 -46.72
C GLU A 143 -13.40 -8.65 -46.95
N SER A 144 -14.37 -9.00 -46.10
CA SER A 144 -15.61 -9.74 -46.38
C SER A 144 -16.10 -10.49 -45.16
N PHE A 145 -16.41 -9.76 -44.09
CA PHE A 145 -17.44 -10.20 -43.17
C PHE A 145 -18.43 -9.05 -43.05
N ALA A 146 -19.61 -9.23 -43.64
CA ALA A 146 -20.74 -8.35 -43.39
C ALA A 146 -20.89 -8.17 -41.88
N GLN A 147 -20.94 -6.93 -41.41
CA GLN A 147 -21.22 -6.68 -40.00
C GLN A 147 -22.57 -7.30 -39.66
N PRO A 148 -22.67 -8.13 -38.62
CA PRO A 148 -23.96 -8.58 -38.15
C PRO A 148 -24.81 -7.34 -37.77
N PRO A 149 -26.14 -7.39 -37.96
CA PRO A 149 -27.01 -6.26 -37.64
C PRO A 149 -26.77 -5.77 -36.21
N ARG A 150 -26.83 -4.45 -36.01
CA ARG A 150 -26.62 -3.77 -34.71
C ARG A 150 -27.41 -4.36 -33.54
N ASP A 151 -28.48 -5.10 -33.81
CA ASP A 151 -29.32 -5.75 -32.80
C ASP A 151 -28.63 -6.96 -32.15
N GLU A 152 -27.66 -7.63 -32.80
CA GLU A 152 -26.86 -8.72 -32.19
C GLU A 152 -25.78 -8.21 -31.22
N LEU A 153 -25.36 -6.94 -31.34
CA LEU A 153 -24.43 -6.30 -30.38
C LEU A 153 -25.10 -5.96 -29.04
N LEU A 154 -26.44 -6.00 -28.98
CA LEU A 154 -27.22 -5.75 -27.76
C LEU A 154 -27.69 -7.04 -27.07
N THR A 155 -27.49 -8.20 -27.67
CA THR A 155 -27.59 -9.48 -26.96
C THR A 155 -26.28 -9.76 -26.25
N ALA A 156 -26.28 -9.57 -24.92
CA ALA A 156 -25.16 -9.95 -24.05
C ALA A 156 -24.68 -11.37 -24.41
N ARG A 157 -23.42 -11.51 -24.80
CA ARG A 157 -22.78 -12.82 -24.96
C ARG A 157 -22.86 -13.52 -23.60
N ALA A 158 -23.60 -14.62 -23.56
CA ALA A 158 -23.96 -15.33 -22.33
C ALA A 158 -22.76 -15.88 -21.52
N ASP A 159 -21.53 -15.80 -22.04
CA ASP A 159 -20.33 -16.40 -21.47
C ASP A 159 -19.20 -15.41 -21.10
N GLU A 160 -19.42 -14.09 -21.14
CA GLU A 160 -18.41 -13.16 -20.59
C GLU A 160 -18.49 -13.14 -19.05
N PRO A 161 -17.37 -13.37 -18.32
CA PRO A 161 -17.38 -13.38 -16.86
C PRO A 161 -17.84 -12.02 -16.33
N GLN A 162 -19.02 -12.03 -15.68
CA GLN A 162 -19.67 -10.81 -15.23
C GLN A 162 -18.83 -10.11 -14.15
N ASN A 163 -18.74 -8.79 -14.25
CA ASN A 163 -18.18 -7.96 -13.20
C ASN A 163 -18.99 -8.10 -11.91
N THR A 164 -18.31 -8.07 -10.78
CA THR A 164 -18.94 -8.04 -9.46
C THR A 164 -18.86 -6.63 -8.88
N LEU A 165 -20.00 -6.10 -8.44
CA LEU A 165 -20.03 -4.89 -7.63
C LEU A 165 -19.90 -5.27 -6.16
N VAL A 166 -18.90 -4.72 -5.49
CA VAL A 166 -18.66 -4.93 -4.06
C VAL A 166 -18.87 -3.62 -3.33
N ASP A 167 -19.85 -3.60 -2.43
CA ASP A 167 -20.03 -2.49 -1.50
C ASP A 167 -19.05 -2.65 -0.33
N VAL A 168 -18.12 -1.71 -0.22
CA VAL A 168 -17.13 -1.63 0.86
C VAL A 168 -17.52 -0.50 1.78
N PHE A 169 -17.91 -0.85 3.01
CA PHE A 169 -18.16 0.13 4.06
C PHE A 169 -16.83 0.73 4.52
N TYR A 170 -16.78 2.02 4.79
CA TYR A 170 -15.57 2.68 5.27
C TYR A 170 -15.83 3.49 6.53
N ALA A 171 -14.82 3.50 7.41
CA ALA A 171 -14.63 4.49 8.45
C ALA A 171 -13.27 5.17 8.20
N THR A 172 -13.22 6.50 8.26
CA THR A 172 -11.99 7.23 7.96
C THR A 172 -11.89 8.52 8.77
N ASP A 173 -10.72 8.79 9.33
CA ASP A 173 -10.33 10.03 10.00
C ASP A 173 -9.37 10.84 9.10
N ARG A 174 -9.58 10.73 7.78
CA ARG A 174 -8.93 11.53 6.75
C ARG A 174 -9.73 12.80 6.53
N ALA A 175 -9.05 13.92 6.32
CA ALA A 175 -9.70 15.15 5.94
C ALA A 175 -10.41 14.97 4.60
N ARG A 176 -11.72 15.21 4.63
CA ARG A 176 -12.59 15.25 3.46
C ARG A 176 -12.18 16.38 2.52
N GLN A 177 -12.28 16.10 1.23
CA GLN A 177 -12.21 17.06 0.16
C GLN A 177 -13.42 16.83 -0.76
N GLN A 178 -14.06 17.92 -1.15
CA GLN A 178 -15.13 17.87 -2.14
C GLN A 178 -14.65 18.57 -3.41
N ASN A 179 -14.81 17.93 -4.56
CA ASN A 179 -14.50 18.57 -5.83
C ASN A 179 -15.65 19.50 -6.27
N LYS A 180 -15.44 20.26 -7.35
CA LYS A 180 -16.43 21.22 -7.87
C LYS A 180 -17.73 20.55 -8.35
N SER A 181 -17.71 19.25 -8.66
CA SER A 181 -18.88 18.44 -9.04
C SER A 181 -19.62 17.85 -7.83
N GLY A 182 -19.16 18.10 -6.61
CA GLY A 182 -19.80 17.62 -5.39
C GLY A 182 -19.38 16.21 -4.97
N GLU A 183 -18.49 15.55 -5.70
CA GLU A 183 -18.01 14.21 -5.36
C GLU A 183 -17.09 14.26 -4.13
N ILE A 184 -17.31 13.30 -3.24
CA ILE A 184 -16.57 13.16 -1.99
C ILE A 184 -15.27 12.40 -2.25
N ALA A 185 -14.17 12.98 -1.81
CA ALA A 185 -12.85 12.37 -1.77
C ALA A 185 -12.24 12.57 -0.38
N TYR A 186 -11.26 11.74 -0.04
CA TYR A 186 -10.54 11.83 1.22
C TYR A 186 -9.04 11.99 0.97
N THR A 187 -8.44 12.94 1.66
CA THR A 187 -7.01 13.27 1.50
C THR A 187 -6.12 12.39 2.38
N ASN A 188 -4.82 12.67 2.43
CA ASN A 188 -3.89 12.04 3.38
C ASN A 188 -3.66 12.90 4.63
N LYS A 189 -4.44 13.97 4.82
CA LYS A 189 -4.39 14.80 6.03
C LYS A 189 -5.36 14.22 7.07
N ARG A 190 -5.13 14.52 8.34
CA ARG A 190 -6.03 14.18 9.44
C ARG A 190 -7.31 15.01 9.37
N GLY A 191 -8.45 14.41 9.67
CA GLY A 191 -9.75 15.06 9.79
C GLY A 191 -10.66 14.27 10.73
N ASP A 192 -11.90 14.75 10.89
CA ASP A 192 -12.87 14.09 11.77
C ASP A 192 -13.25 12.70 11.25
N LEU A 193 -13.71 11.83 12.16
CA LEU A 193 -14.16 10.49 11.81
C LEU A 193 -15.45 10.58 10.97
N GLU A 194 -15.38 10.09 9.74
CA GLU A 194 -16.50 9.96 8.82
C GLU A 194 -16.74 8.50 8.42
N PHE A 195 -18.00 8.19 8.11
CA PHE A 195 -18.45 6.88 7.68
C PHE A 195 -19.06 6.94 6.28
N GLY A 196 -19.09 5.81 5.60
CA GLY A 196 -19.77 5.70 4.33
C GLY A 196 -19.67 4.35 3.67
N VAL A 197 -20.04 4.30 2.40
CA VAL A 197 -19.93 3.12 1.55
C VAL A 197 -19.36 3.51 0.18
N CYS A 198 -18.44 2.69 -0.31
CA CYS A 198 -17.93 2.77 -1.66
C CYS A 198 -18.40 1.56 -2.46
N GLN A 199 -19.03 1.79 -3.60
CA GLN A 199 -19.31 0.72 -4.56
C GLN A 199 -18.11 0.53 -5.48
N VAL A 200 -17.54 -0.67 -5.49
CA VAL A 200 -16.34 -1.01 -6.25
C VAL A 200 -16.67 -1.99 -7.36
N ASN A 201 -16.27 -1.68 -8.59
CA ASN A 201 -16.28 -2.64 -9.68
C ASN A 201 -15.07 -3.58 -9.58
N VAL A 202 -15.34 -4.88 -9.60
CA VAL A 202 -14.34 -5.94 -9.63
C VAL A 202 -14.49 -6.74 -10.93
N PRO A 203 -13.52 -6.69 -11.86
CA PRO A 203 -13.59 -7.46 -13.10
C PRO A 203 -13.66 -8.97 -12.87
N GLY A 204 -14.56 -9.67 -13.57
CA GLY A 204 -14.77 -11.11 -13.42
C GLY A 204 -13.68 -12.00 -14.04
N ASN A 205 -12.93 -11.46 -15.01
CA ASN A 205 -11.85 -12.16 -15.72
C ASN A 205 -10.45 -12.04 -15.06
N ARG A 206 -10.33 -11.35 -13.91
CA ARG A 206 -9.04 -11.18 -13.21
C ARG A 206 -8.56 -12.49 -12.59
N LYS A 207 -7.24 -12.70 -12.50
CA LYS A 207 -6.76 -13.80 -11.65
C LYS A 207 -6.96 -13.41 -10.20
N LYS A 208 -7.36 -14.38 -9.38
CA LYS A 208 -7.46 -14.16 -7.93
C LYS A 208 -6.15 -13.60 -7.41
N GLY A 209 -6.28 -12.50 -6.67
CA GLY A 209 -5.16 -11.78 -6.10
C GLY A 209 -4.62 -10.61 -6.90
N GLU A 210 -4.91 -10.53 -8.20
CA GLU A 210 -4.54 -9.38 -9.01
C GLU A 210 -5.37 -8.16 -8.59
N LEU A 211 -4.71 -7.00 -8.44
CA LEU A 211 -5.37 -5.69 -8.33
C LEU A 211 -5.15 -4.95 -9.65
N PRO A 212 -5.91 -5.28 -10.71
CA PRO A 212 -5.66 -4.67 -12.00
C PRO A 212 -6.10 -3.20 -11.94
N LEU A 213 -5.12 -2.32 -11.92
CA LEU A 213 -5.32 -0.88 -11.97
C LEU A 213 -4.82 -0.36 -13.34
N PRO A 214 -5.40 0.73 -13.87
CA PRO A 214 -4.82 1.38 -15.03
C PRO A 214 -3.35 1.77 -14.74
N PRO A 215 -2.47 1.82 -15.76
CA PRO A 215 -1.12 2.33 -15.60
C PRO A 215 -1.13 3.65 -14.84
N TRP A 216 -0.17 3.87 -13.93
CA TRP A 216 -0.28 4.93 -12.93
C TRP A 216 -0.47 6.35 -13.48
N TYR A 217 -0.04 6.58 -14.73
CA TYR A 217 -0.20 7.83 -15.48
C TYR A 217 -1.60 8.01 -16.12
N LEU A 218 -2.50 7.04 -15.97
CA LEU A 218 -3.90 7.06 -16.43
C LEU A 218 -4.93 7.03 -15.29
N PHE A 219 -4.49 7.00 -14.01
CA PHE A 219 -5.41 7.09 -12.87
C PHE A 219 -6.25 8.37 -12.94
N GLY A 220 -7.57 8.22 -12.93
CA GLY A 220 -8.52 9.34 -13.05
C GLY A 220 -8.76 9.85 -14.48
N LEU A 221 -8.07 9.30 -15.48
CA LEU A 221 -8.21 9.69 -16.90
C LEU A 221 -8.80 8.57 -17.77
N TYR A 222 -8.55 7.30 -17.41
CA TYR A 222 -9.08 6.16 -18.14
C TYR A 222 -9.29 4.95 -17.21
N THR A 223 -10.53 4.48 -17.10
CA THR A 223 -10.88 3.22 -16.43
C THR A 223 -11.72 2.38 -17.39
N ASN A 224 -11.33 1.12 -17.58
CA ASN A 224 -12.11 0.16 -18.33
C ASN A 224 -12.60 -0.88 -17.34
N ASP A 225 -13.91 -1.00 -17.16
CA ASP A 225 -14.50 -1.82 -16.09
C ASP A 225 -14.33 -3.31 -16.32
N THR A 226 -14.08 -3.75 -17.54
CA THR A 226 -13.77 -5.15 -17.83
C THR A 226 -12.30 -5.50 -17.60
N LEU A 227 -11.46 -4.49 -17.38
CA LEU A 227 -10.01 -4.66 -17.19
C LEU A 227 -9.52 -4.16 -15.84
N HIS A 228 -10.18 -3.18 -15.23
CA HIS A 228 -9.67 -2.46 -14.06
C HIS A 228 -10.69 -2.43 -12.91
N MET A 229 -10.16 -2.54 -11.70
CA MET A 229 -10.90 -2.22 -10.49
C MET A 229 -11.05 -0.71 -10.35
N SER A 230 -12.25 -0.25 -10.03
CA SER A 230 -12.55 1.17 -9.91
C SER A 230 -13.64 1.42 -8.87
N VAL A 231 -13.52 2.53 -8.13
CA VAL A 231 -14.60 3.01 -7.27
C VAL A 231 -15.63 3.70 -8.17
N LYS A 232 -16.86 3.20 -8.15
CA LYS A 232 -17.98 3.71 -8.96
C LYS A 232 -18.75 4.80 -8.26
N ARG A 233 -18.88 4.67 -6.94
CA ARG A 233 -19.62 5.60 -6.11
C ARG A 233 -19.02 5.63 -4.71
N THR A 234 -19.09 6.80 -4.08
CA THR A 234 -18.70 7.03 -2.69
C THR A 234 -19.82 7.81 -2.03
N ASP A 235 -20.55 7.18 -1.12
CA ASP A 235 -21.65 7.79 -0.39
C ASP A 235 -21.24 7.95 1.08
N GLN A 236 -21.32 9.19 1.59
CA GLN A 236 -21.15 9.44 3.02
C GLN A 236 -22.42 8.99 3.76
N LEU A 237 -22.23 8.32 4.89
CA LEU A 237 -23.30 7.86 5.76
C LEU A 237 -23.16 8.48 7.15
N LYS A 238 -24.30 8.70 7.82
CA LYS A 238 -24.30 8.97 9.25
C LYS A 238 -23.96 7.69 10.02
N PRO A 239 -23.47 7.76 11.27
CA PRO A 239 -23.13 6.59 12.06
C PRO A 239 -24.26 5.54 12.15
N ASP A 240 -25.49 5.98 12.40
CA ASP A 240 -26.65 5.08 12.51
C ASP A 240 -26.97 4.39 11.17
N ASP A 241 -26.93 5.14 10.06
CA ASP A 241 -27.16 4.60 8.71
C ASP A 241 -26.05 3.63 8.30
N PHE A 242 -24.81 3.91 8.71
CA PHE A 242 -23.65 3.05 8.47
C PHE A 242 -23.82 1.69 9.17
N LEU A 243 -24.16 1.69 10.46
CA LEU A 243 -24.40 0.45 11.21
C LEU A 243 -25.64 -0.29 10.71
N ALA A 244 -26.70 0.42 10.34
CA ALA A 244 -27.91 -0.17 9.76
C ALA A 244 -27.62 -0.90 8.45
N GLN A 245 -26.86 -0.30 7.54
CA GLN A 245 -26.50 -0.95 6.27
C GLN A 245 -25.54 -2.12 6.45
N ILE A 246 -24.60 -2.05 7.42
CA ILE A 246 -23.77 -3.20 7.78
C ILE A 246 -24.66 -4.33 8.33
N THR A 247 -25.62 -4.02 9.21
CA THR A 247 -26.57 -4.99 9.77
C THR A 247 -27.39 -5.66 8.67
N GLU A 248 -27.89 -4.90 7.70
CA GLU A 248 -28.61 -5.43 6.54
C GLU A 248 -27.71 -6.37 5.71
N LYS A 249 -26.48 -5.94 5.41
CA LYS A 249 -25.53 -6.74 4.64
C LYS A 249 -25.14 -8.04 5.36
N VAL A 250 -24.91 -7.97 6.67
CA VAL A 250 -24.65 -9.13 7.54
C VAL A 250 -25.86 -10.06 7.51
N GLY A 251 -27.06 -9.55 7.78
CA GLY A 251 -28.29 -10.35 7.85
C GLY A 251 -28.69 -11.01 6.52
N GLY A 252 -28.34 -10.38 5.40
CA GLY A 252 -28.53 -10.94 4.05
C GLY A 252 -27.47 -11.96 3.63
N SER A 253 -26.37 -12.10 4.39
CA SER A 253 -25.31 -13.05 4.09
C SER A 253 -25.54 -14.41 4.77
N PRO A 254 -25.24 -15.55 4.14
CA PRO A 254 -25.53 -16.85 4.74
C PRO A 254 -24.73 -17.15 6.02
N GLU A 255 -23.55 -16.55 6.16
CA GLU A 255 -22.66 -16.73 7.30
C GLU A 255 -22.86 -15.67 8.40
N LYS A 256 -23.54 -14.56 8.08
CA LYS A 256 -23.68 -13.38 8.94
C LYS A 256 -22.33 -12.86 9.44
N ASP A 257 -21.42 -12.65 8.50
CA ASP A 257 -20.06 -12.21 8.79
C ASP A 257 -19.87 -10.71 8.66
N ALA A 258 -18.98 -10.15 9.47
CA ALA A 258 -18.35 -8.87 9.22
C ALA A 258 -16.83 -9.02 9.14
N LEU A 259 -16.19 -8.25 8.27
CA LEU A 259 -14.74 -8.23 8.08
C LEU A 259 -14.24 -6.79 8.23
N LEU A 260 -13.33 -6.53 9.16
CA LEU A 260 -12.63 -5.24 9.25
C LEU A 260 -11.21 -5.38 8.71
N PHE A 261 -10.88 -4.58 7.69
CA PHE A 261 -9.53 -4.44 7.15
C PHE A 261 -8.88 -3.11 7.56
N ILE A 262 -7.63 -3.16 8.04
CA ILE A 262 -6.82 -1.99 8.38
C ILE A 262 -5.56 -2.00 7.51
N HIS A 263 -5.42 -0.99 6.65
CA HIS A 263 -4.31 -0.91 5.70
C HIS A 263 -2.97 -0.53 6.37
N GLY A 264 -1.87 -0.71 5.63
CA GLY A 264 -0.51 -0.35 6.06
C GLY A 264 -0.09 1.09 5.72
N PHE A 265 1.21 1.38 5.82
CA PHE A 265 1.78 2.70 5.50
C PHE A 265 1.68 3.03 4.00
N ASN A 266 1.73 4.32 3.64
CA ASN A 266 1.77 4.79 2.24
C ASN A 266 0.58 4.33 1.36
N VAL A 267 -0.61 4.21 1.93
CA VAL A 267 -1.84 3.81 1.22
C VAL A 267 -2.82 4.98 1.18
N GLY A 268 -3.40 5.29 0.01
CA GLY A 268 -4.46 6.29 -0.11
C GLY A 268 -5.85 5.75 0.25
N PHE A 269 -6.84 6.62 0.45
CA PHE A 269 -8.24 6.20 0.71
C PHE A 269 -8.77 5.23 -0.36
N THR A 270 -8.74 5.64 -1.63
CA THR A 270 -9.19 4.81 -2.76
C THR A 270 -8.45 3.48 -2.82
N GLU A 271 -7.14 3.48 -2.59
CA GLU A 271 -6.32 2.27 -2.60
C GLU A 271 -6.73 1.30 -1.47
N SER A 272 -7.04 1.81 -0.28
CA SER A 272 -7.51 0.98 0.85
C SER A 272 -8.89 0.34 0.57
N VAL A 273 -9.80 1.10 -0.06
CA VAL A 273 -11.12 0.61 -0.47
C VAL A 273 -11.00 -0.47 -1.55
N LEU A 274 -10.22 -0.20 -2.60
CA LEU A 274 -9.98 -1.15 -3.70
C LEU A 274 -9.34 -2.44 -3.18
N ARG A 275 -8.38 -2.33 -2.25
CA ARG A 275 -7.75 -3.49 -1.60
C ARG A 275 -8.77 -4.32 -0.82
N THR A 276 -9.67 -3.68 -0.10
CA THR A 276 -10.71 -4.37 0.68
C THR A 276 -11.70 -5.09 -0.24
N ALA A 277 -12.12 -4.45 -1.33
CA ALA A 277 -12.96 -5.08 -2.35
C ALA A 277 -12.27 -6.29 -3.01
N GLN A 278 -10.97 -6.16 -3.29
CA GLN A 278 -10.15 -7.24 -3.82
C GLN A 278 -10.14 -8.45 -2.88
N ILE A 279 -9.75 -8.25 -1.62
CA ILE A 279 -9.72 -9.31 -0.59
C ILE A 279 -11.08 -10.00 -0.52
N THR A 280 -12.15 -9.20 -0.42
CA THR A 280 -13.54 -9.66 -0.34
C THR A 280 -13.89 -10.58 -1.50
N ALA A 281 -13.61 -10.15 -2.73
CA ALA A 281 -13.91 -10.92 -3.93
C ALA A 281 -13.01 -12.17 -4.04
N ASP A 282 -11.74 -12.08 -3.69
CA ASP A 282 -10.77 -13.17 -3.81
C ASP A 282 -11.05 -14.34 -2.88
N ILE A 283 -11.43 -14.03 -1.64
CA ILE A 283 -11.85 -15.01 -0.64
C ILE A 283 -13.37 -15.30 -0.72
N GLY A 284 -14.09 -14.77 -1.71
CA GLY A 284 -15.53 -14.98 -1.84
C GLY A 284 -16.30 -14.66 -0.55
N PHE A 285 -15.88 -13.60 0.16
CA PHE A 285 -16.51 -13.14 1.39
C PHE A 285 -17.89 -12.55 1.07
N ARG A 286 -18.93 -13.05 1.73
CA ARG A 286 -20.32 -12.68 1.44
C ARG A 286 -20.95 -11.75 2.47
N GLY A 287 -20.27 -11.56 3.60
CA GLY A 287 -20.68 -10.68 4.68
C GLY A 287 -20.47 -9.20 4.36
N ALA A 288 -20.37 -8.38 5.40
CA ALA A 288 -20.09 -6.95 5.30
C ALA A 288 -18.58 -6.66 5.38
N PRO A 289 -17.93 -6.25 4.27
CA PRO A 289 -16.54 -5.81 4.31
C PRO A 289 -16.47 -4.34 4.73
N VAL A 290 -15.67 -4.07 5.74
CA VAL A 290 -15.42 -2.75 6.33
C VAL A 290 -13.93 -2.44 6.23
N VAL A 291 -13.57 -1.22 5.84
CA VAL A 291 -12.20 -0.72 5.87
C VAL A 291 -12.07 0.44 6.85
N TYR A 292 -11.06 0.39 7.72
CA TYR A 292 -10.59 1.59 8.41
C TYR A 292 -9.47 2.25 7.60
N SER A 293 -9.75 3.44 7.06
CA SER A 293 -8.80 4.19 6.26
C SER A 293 -8.18 5.33 7.07
N TRP A 294 -7.03 5.06 7.71
CA TRP A 294 -6.30 6.05 8.51
C TRP A 294 -5.44 6.96 7.62
N PRO A 295 -5.11 8.21 8.01
CA PRO A 295 -4.41 9.19 7.17
C PRO A 295 -2.92 8.90 7.01
N SER A 296 -2.57 7.74 6.44
CA SER A 296 -1.19 7.42 6.08
C SER A 296 -0.72 8.37 4.97
N ARG A 297 0.45 8.96 5.17
CA ARG A 297 1.05 9.89 4.23
C ARG A 297 1.61 9.07 3.08
N LYS A 298 1.13 9.32 1.86
CA LYS A 298 1.55 8.65 0.62
C LYS A 298 3.00 9.01 0.21
N SER A 299 3.96 8.85 1.13
CA SER A 299 5.36 9.20 1.02
C SER A 299 6.20 8.42 2.03
N VAL A 300 7.23 7.73 1.53
CA VAL A 300 8.24 7.00 2.34
C VAL A 300 9.05 7.91 3.27
N PHE A 301 9.22 9.20 2.94
CA PHE A 301 9.95 10.18 3.77
C PHE A 301 9.20 10.60 5.04
N LYS A 302 7.92 10.24 5.17
CA LYS A 302 7.07 10.60 6.31
C LYS A 302 6.75 9.41 7.21
N TYR A 303 7.55 8.34 7.13
CA TYR A 303 7.41 7.14 7.94
C TYR A 303 7.27 7.46 9.44
N THR A 304 8.11 8.34 9.99
CA THR A 304 8.03 8.78 11.40
C THR A 304 6.78 9.59 11.73
N ALA A 305 6.19 10.29 10.75
CA ALA A 305 4.95 11.02 10.93
C ALA A 305 3.70 10.12 10.81
N ASP A 306 3.78 9.06 10.01
CA ASP A 306 2.80 7.97 10.01
C ASP A 306 2.89 7.18 11.31
N GLU A 307 4.11 6.97 11.84
CA GLU A 307 4.33 6.43 13.17
C GLU A 307 3.68 7.29 14.26
N ALA A 308 3.91 8.60 14.24
CA ALA A 308 3.23 9.54 15.14
C ALA A 308 1.71 9.65 14.95
N THR A 309 1.17 9.14 13.84
CA THR A 309 -0.28 8.99 13.63
C THR A 309 -0.76 7.65 14.19
N SER A 310 0.06 6.61 14.06
CA SER A 310 -0.18 5.27 14.60
C SER A 310 -0.18 5.17 16.12
N THR A 311 0.38 6.16 16.81
CA THR A 311 0.53 6.17 18.27
C THR A 311 -0.58 6.91 19.02
N GLY A 312 -1.68 7.33 18.37
CA GLY A 312 -2.82 7.82 19.14
C GLY A 312 -3.98 8.49 18.40
N TYR A 313 -3.82 8.99 17.17
CA TYR A 313 -4.92 9.75 16.54
C TYR A 313 -6.11 8.87 16.14
N SER A 314 -5.82 7.72 15.54
CA SER A 314 -6.85 6.82 15.01
C SER A 314 -7.26 5.72 15.98
N ILE A 315 -6.54 5.54 17.10
CA ILE A 315 -6.68 4.32 17.92
C ILE A 315 -8.04 4.25 18.62
N ASP A 316 -8.51 5.35 19.18
CA ASP A 316 -9.80 5.40 19.88
C ASP A 316 -10.95 5.16 18.89
N ASN A 317 -10.88 5.78 17.71
CA ASN A 317 -11.85 5.55 16.63
C ASN A 317 -11.89 4.08 16.17
N ILE A 318 -10.72 3.43 16.08
CA ILE A 318 -10.63 2.00 15.72
C ILE A 318 -11.22 1.12 16.83
N ILE A 319 -10.93 1.43 18.10
CA ILE A 319 -11.50 0.71 19.25
C ILE A 319 -13.04 0.78 19.21
N GLU A 320 -13.59 1.97 19.04
CA GLU A 320 -15.05 2.17 19.01
C GLU A 320 -15.68 1.53 17.78
N LEU A 321 -15.03 1.58 16.61
CA LEU A 321 -15.49 0.85 15.42
C LEU A 321 -15.51 -0.67 15.65
N ILE A 322 -14.45 -1.24 16.23
CA ILE A 322 -14.37 -2.68 16.52
C ILE A 322 -15.49 -3.09 17.48
N LYS A 323 -15.75 -2.28 18.53
CA LYS A 323 -16.87 -2.52 19.45
C LYS A 323 -18.19 -2.49 18.71
N ALA A 324 -18.48 -1.40 17.98
CA ALA A 324 -19.75 -1.22 17.26
C ALA A 324 -20.00 -2.35 16.25
N ILE A 325 -19.00 -2.73 15.44
CA ILE A 325 -19.13 -3.87 14.53
C ILE A 325 -19.49 -5.14 15.30
N ARG A 326 -18.83 -5.39 16.44
CA ARG A 326 -19.04 -6.63 17.20
C ARG A 326 -20.36 -6.66 17.97
N THR A 327 -20.85 -5.53 18.48
CA THR A 327 -22.00 -5.48 19.39
C THR A 327 -23.30 -5.03 18.74
N GLU A 328 -23.25 -4.30 17.62
CA GLU A 328 -24.43 -3.60 17.09
C GLU A 328 -24.88 -4.13 15.71
N THR A 329 -24.04 -4.86 14.99
CA THR A 329 -24.36 -5.29 13.60
C THR A 329 -25.10 -6.62 13.49
N GLY A 330 -25.24 -7.35 14.61
CA GLY A 330 -25.78 -8.72 14.62
C GLY A 330 -24.87 -9.77 13.96
N ALA A 331 -23.60 -9.43 13.64
CA ALA A 331 -22.66 -10.37 13.05
C ALA A 331 -22.35 -11.55 13.98
N GLU A 332 -22.62 -12.77 13.52
CA GLU A 332 -22.28 -13.99 14.24
C GLU A 332 -20.78 -14.23 14.24
N ARG A 333 -20.10 -13.86 13.14
CA ARG A 333 -18.65 -13.95 13.00
C ARG A 333 -18.04 -12.61 12.64
N VAL A 334 -17.01 -12.20 13.38
CA VAL A 334 -16.26 -10.97 13.09
C VAL A 334 -14.80 -11.31 12.84
N HIS A 335 -14.28 -10.91 11.69
CA HIS A 335 -12.91 -11.14 11.26
C HIS A 335 -12.15 -9.81 11.21
N LEU A 336 -10.92 -9.79 11.75
CA LEU A 336 -10.06 -8.62 11.77
C LEU A 336 -8.80 -8.93 10.96
N ILE A 337 -8.46 -8.09 9.98
CA ILE A 337 -7.27 -8.24 9.15
C ILE A 337 -6.52 -6.91 9.15
N ALA A 338 -5.22 -6.93 9.47
CA ALA A 338 -4.36 -5.77 9.36
C ALA A 338 -3.09 -6.08 8.59
N HIS A 339 -2.60 -5.09 7.83
CA HIS A 339 -1.39 -5.21 7.01
C HIS A 339 -0.29 -4.26 7.45
N SER A 340 0.96 -4.75 7.54
CA SER A 340 2.16 -3.93 7.82
C SER A 340 1.94 -3.04 9.06
N MET A 341 2.11 -1.72 8.92
CA MET A 341 1.92 -0.73 9.99
C MET A 341 0.48 -0.69 10.54
N GLY A 342 -0.51 -1.15 9.78
CA GLY A 342 -1.89 -1.34 10.23
C GLY A 342 -2.01 -2.23 11.47
N ASN A 343 -1.05 -3.17 11.63
CA ASN A 343 -1.00 -4.06 12.78
C ASN A 343 -0.70 -3.32 14.09
N ARG A 344 -0.01 -2.17 14.05
CA ARG A 344 0.21 -1.35 15.26
C ARG A 344 -1.13 -0.93 15.85
N PHE A 345 -2.02 -0.38 15.02
CA PHE A 345 -3.38 -0.01 15.43
C PHE A 345 -4.20 -1.21 15.91
N LEU A 346 -4.23 -2.30 15.13
CA LEU A 346 -5.05 -3.46 15.49
C LEU A 346 -4.60 -4.08 16.82
N THR A 347 -3.29 -4.24 17.02
CA THR A 347 -2.76 -4.85 18.24
C THR A 347 -2.90 -3.95 19.47
N ASP A 348 -2.74 -2.63 19.32
CA ASP A 348 -3.01 -1.68 20.40
C ASP A 348 -4.51 -1.62 20.77
N ALA A 349 -5.40 -1.68 19.77
CA ALA A 349 -6.84 -1.71 20.00
C ALA A 349 -7.26 -2.99 20.70
N LEU A 350 -6.78 -4.16 20.24
CA LEU A 350 -7.05 -5.45 20.88
C LEU A 350 -6.49 -5.53 22.29
N ARG A 351 -5.33 -4.94 22.55
CA ARG A 351 -4.78 -4.82 23.91
C ARG A 351 -5.69 -4.01 24.81
N SER A 352 -6.14 -2.84 24.35
CA SER A 352 -7.04 -1.97 25.10
C SER A 352 -8.37 -2.68 25.39
N LEU A 353 -8.93 -3.36 24.39
CA LEU A 353 -10.15 -4.16 24.54
C LEU A 353 -9.97 -5.34 25.51
N ALA A 354 -8.82 -6.02 25.47
CA ALA A 354 -8.51 -7.09 26.41
C ALA A 354 -8.38 -6.57 27.85
N ASP A 355 -7.69 -5.44 28.04
CA ASP A 355 -7.54 -4.79 29.34
C ASP A 355 -8.89 -4.29 29.89
N GLN A 356 -9.85 -3.95 29.02
CA GLN A 356 -11.25 -3.62 29.37
C GLN A 356 -12.13 -4.86 29.61
N GLY A 357 -11.62 -6.09 29.44
CA GLY A 357 -12.40 -7.33 29.52
C GLY A 357 -13.33 -7.59 28.33
N PHE A 358 -13.34 -6.72 27.32
CA PHE A 358 -14.23 -6.83 26.16
C PHE A 358 -14.01 -8.12 25.38
N THR A 359 -12.75 -8.53 25.16
CA THR A 359 -12.42 -9.75 24.39
C THR A 359 -12.76 -11.04 25.13
N GLN A 360 -13.00 -10.99 26.44
CA GLN A 360 -13.50 -12.13 27.22
C GLN A 360 -15.01 -12.34 26.99
N GLN A 361 -15.75 -11.24 26.81
CA GLN A 361 -17.19 -11.28 26.52
C GLN A 361 -17.46 -11.50 25.02
N PHE A 362 -16.65 -10.89 24.17
CA PHE A 362 -16.84 -10.87 22.72
C PHE A 362 -15.56 -11.33 22.01
N GLN A 363 -15.44 -12.64 21.79
CA GLN A 363 -14.35 -13.18 20.97
C GLN A 363 -14.57 -12.89 19.48
N PHE A 364 -13.48 -12.56 18.78
CA PHE A 364 -13.42 -12.48 17.33
C PHE A 364 -13.22 -13.88 16.71
N ASN A 365 -13.52 -14.05 15.42
CA ASN A 365 -13.40 -15.36 14.77
C ASN A 365 -12.00 -15.57 14.21
N GLN A 366 -11.53 -14.63 13.39
CA GLN A 366 -10.17 -14.64 12.86
C GLN A 366 -9.52 -13.29 13.11
N ILE A 367 -8.30 -13.31 13.62
CA ILE A 367 -7.44 -12.13 13.70
C ILE A 367 -6.20 -12.44 12.86
N ILE A 368 -6.04 -11.74 11.75
CA ILE A 368 -4.96 -11.96 10.80
C ILE A 368 -4.02 -10.76 10.82
N LEU A 369 -2.78 -11.04 11.23
CA LEU A 369 -1.69 -10.08 11.26
C LEU A 369 -0.79 -10.33 10.03
N ALA A 370 -1.05 -9.62 8.94
CA ALA A 370 -0.28 -9.77 7.71
C ALA A 370 0.98 -8.89 7.75
N ALA A 371 2.15 -9.52 7.76
CA ALA A 371 3.46 -8.87 7.75
C ALA A 371 3.60 -7.74 8.79
N PRO A 372 3.35 -7.99 10.10
CA PRO A 372 3.30 -6.93 11.10
C PRO A 372 4.60 -6.14 11.21
N ASP A 373 4.49 -4.83 10.97
CA ASP A 373 5.56 -3.86 11.25
C ASP A 373 5.55 -3.49 12.73
N ILE A 374 5.97 -4.44 13.56
CA ILE A 374 6.03 -4.31 15.01
C ILE A 374 7.36 -4.89 15.48
N ASP A 375 7.96 -4.24 16.46
CA ASP A 375 8.54 -4.90 17.63
C ASP A 375 8.60 -6.45 17.65
N ALA A 376 9.55 -7.24 17.12
CA ALA A 376 9.42 -8.71 17.25
C ALA A 376 9.45 -9.16 18.72
N GLU A 377 10.35 -8.59 19.51
CA GLU A 377 10.43 -8.86 20.95
C GLU A 377 9.27 -8.22 21.70
N VAL A 378 8.91 -6.98 21.37
CA VAL A 378 7.74 -6.30 21.97
C VAL A 378 6.47 -7.07 21.68
N PHE A 379 6.32 -7.60 20.46
CA PHE A 379 5.18 -8.42 20.08
C PHE A 379 5.10 -9.65 20.96
N VAL A 380 6.15 -10.47 21.00
CA VAL A 380 6.16 -11.73 21.76
C VAL A 380 6.05 -11.49 23.28
N LYS A 381 6.72 -10.46 23.83
CA LYS A 381 6.78 -10.23 25.29
C LYS A 381 5.60 -9.44 25.85
N HIS A 382 5.00 -8.54 25.06
CA HIS A 382 4.04 -7.55 25.59
C HIS A 382 2.69 -7.51 24.88
N ILE A 383 2.62 -7.92 23.61
CA ILE A 383 1.38 -7.86 22.81
C ILE A 383 0.71 -9.23 22.75
N ALA A 384 1.43 -10.24 22.27
CA ALA A 384 0.94 -11.60 22.08
C ALA A 384 0.27 -12.20 23.35
N PRO A 385 0.82 -12.02 24.57
CA PRO A 385 0.16 -12.52 25.78
C PRO A 385 -1.23 -11.95 26.04
N LYS A 386 -1.53 -10.76 25.51
CA LYS A 386 -2.81 -10.08 25.70
C LYS A 386 -3.80 -10.36 24.57
N ILE A 387 -3.33 -10.63 23.36
CA ILE A 387 -4.19 -10.79 22.17
C ILE A 387 -4.37 -12.24 21.71
N ALA A 388 -3.57 -13.19 22.17
CA ALA A 388 -3.63 -14.59 21.74
C ALA A 388 -5.01 -15.25 21.96
N HIS A 389 -5.78 -14.74 22.93
CA HIS A 389 -7.14 -15.20 23.23
C HIS A 389 -8.24 -14.22 22.81
N ALA A 390 -7.90 -13.15 22.08
CA ALA A 390 -8.88 -12.19 21.61
C ALA A 390 -9.74 -12.73 20.47
N GLY A 391 -9.23 -13.71 19.72
CA GLY A 391 -9.97 -14.41 18.69
C GLY A 391 -9.92 -15.93 18.89
N LYS A 392 -10.83 -16.65 18.23
CA LYS A 392 -10.81 -18.12 18.15
C LYS A 392 -9.53 -18.61 17.48
N GLN A 393 -9.05 -17.87 16.48
CA GLN A 393 -7.77 -18.09 15.82
C GLN A 393 -7.08 -16.75 15.57
N VAL A 394 -5.78 -16.71 15.85
CA VAL A 394 -4.90 -15.56 15.58
C VAL A 394 -3.77 -16.06 14.70
N THR A 395 -3.70 -15.58 13.46
CA THR A 395 -2.67 -15.98 12.49
C THR A 395 -1.74 -14.80 12.20
N LEU A 396 -0.43 -15.03 12.25
CA LEU A 396 0.60 -14.06 11.92
C LEU A 396 1.35 -14.54 10.68
N TYR A 397 1.27 -13.81 9.57
CA TYR A 397 2.04 -14.12 8.36
C TYR A 397 3.38 -13.37 8.37
N THR A 398 4.46 -14.10 8.11
CA THR A 398 5.82 -13.55 7.98
C THR A 398 6.40 -13.80 6.60
N SER A 399 7.40 -13.01 6.19
CA SER A 399 8.24 -13.33 5.03
C SER A 399 9.67 -12.82 5.18
N ALA A 400 10.64 -13.59 4.68
CA ALA A 400 12.06 -13.22 4.64
C ALA A 400 12.36 -12.26 3.48
N HIS A 401 11.49 -12.21 2.47
CA HIS A 401 11.67 -11.43 1.25
C HIS A 401 10.84 -10.14 1.23
N ASP A 402 10.24 -9.79 2.38
CA ASP A 402 9.48 -8.56 2.54
C ASP A 402 10.41 -7.33 2.53
N LYS A 403 10.49 -6.64 1.38
CA LYS A 403 11.31 -5.43 1.26
C LYS A 403 10.84 -4.29 2.16
N ALA A 404 9.56 -4.23 2.53
CA ALA A 404 9.00 -3.21 3.44
C ALA A 404 9.50 -3.38 4.83
N LEU A 405 9.42 -4.61 5.32
CA LEU A 405 9.92 -4.93 6.64
C LEU A 405 11.44 -4.90 6.68
N GLN A 406 12.14 -5.17 5.58
CA GLN A 406 13.60 -4.96 5.50
C GLN A 406 13.97 -3.47 5.61
N LEU A 407 13.27 -2.58 4.88
CA LEU A 407 13.46 -1.13 5.01
C LEU A 407 13.11 -0.64 6.42
N SER A 408 11.97 -1.08 6.95
CA SER A 408 11.55 -0.77 8.32
C SER A 408 12.58 -1.24 9.35
N THR A 409 13.07 -2.48 9.23
CA THR A 409 14.14 -3.01 10.08
C THR A 409 15.37 -2.10 10.05
N GLY A 410 15.79 -1.63 8.86
CA GLY A 410 16.89 -0.68 8.72
C GLY A 410 16.65 0.66 9.41
N ILE A 411 15.44 1.23 9.28
CA ILE A 411 15.04 2.49 9.93
C ILE A 411 15.05 2.35 11.46
N HIS A 412 14.61 1.21 12.00
CA HIS A 412 14.56 0.96 13.44
C HIS A 412 15.86 0.35 13.98
N GLY A 413 17.02 0.74 13.45
CA GLY A 413 18.32 0.31 14.00
C GLY A 413 18.61 -1.19 13.88
N ASN A 414 18.16 -1.81 12.77
CA ASN A 414 18.28 -3.25 12.50
C ASN A 414 17.53 -4.15 13.49
N ILE A 415 16.52 -3.63 14.19
CA ILE A 415 15.70 -4.45 15.09
C ILE A 415 14.66 -5.24 14.29
N GLN A 416 14.62 -6.55 14.55
CA GLN A 416 13.77 -7.47 13.82
C GLN A 416 12.28 -7.14 13.97
N ARG A 417 11.56 -7.14 12.83
CA ARG A 417 10.10 -7.02 12.76
C ARG A 417 9.39 -8.34 12.92
N ALA A 418 8.23 -8.32 13.58
CA ALA A 418 7.41 -9.49 13.84
C ALA A 418 6.96 -10.18 12.53
N GLY A 419 6.76 -9.41 11.46
CA GLY A 419 6.47 -9.93 10.12
C GLY A 419 7.69 -10.41 9.34
N SER A 420 8.92 -10.20 9.82
CA SER A 420 10.13 -10.63 9.12
C SER A 420 10.44 -12.08 9.46
N ALA A 421 10.50 -12.95 8.44
CA ALA A 421 11.06 -14.30 8.60
C ALA A 421 12.60 -14.29 8.49
N GLY A 422 13.25 -15.37 8.92
CA GLY A 422 14.71 -15.50 8.86
C GLY A 422 15.33 -16.06 10.15
N LYS A 423 16.30 -15.33 10.72
CA LYS A 423 17.13 -15.82 11.83
C LYS A 423 16.33 -16.24 13.07
N GLN A 424 15.22 -15.56 13.36
CA GLN A 424 14.26 -15.91 14.40
C GLN A 424 12.86 -15.62 13.88
N LEU A 425 11.85 -16.34 14.33
CA LEU A 425 10.45 -16.04 14.01
C LEU A 425 9.74 -15.54 15.28
N ALA A 426 8.85 -14.57 15.14
CA ALA A 426 7.96 -14.16 16.22
C ALA A 426 6.90 -15.25 16.43
N VAL A 427 7.20 -16.22 17.29
CA VAL A 427 6.32 -17.35 17.61
C VAL A 427 5.83 -17.23 19.04
N PHE A 428 4.52 -17.39 19.27
CA PHE A 428 3.91 -17.35 20.60
C PHE A 428 2.79 -18.40 20.71
N PRO A 429 2.68 -19.14 21.83
CA PRO A 429 1.59 -20.10 22.03
C PRO A 429 0.20 -19.44 21.91
N GLY A 430 -0.67 -20.00 21.07
CA GLY A 430 -1.99 -19.41 20.77
C GLY A 430 -1.98 -18.41 19.61
N ILE A 431 -0.84 -18.19 18.94
CA ILE A 431 -0.75 -17.47 17.67
C ILE A 431 -0.10 -18.39 16.63
N ASP A 432 -0.79 -18.61 15.53
CA ASP A 432 -0.30 -19.39 14.41
C ASP A 432 0.61 -18.55 13.53
N THR A 433 1.92 -18.66 13.75
CA THR A 433 2.93 -18.03 12.88
C THR A 433 3.08 -18.84 11.61
N VAL A 434 2.81 -18.22 10.45
CA VAL A 434 2.90 -18.82 9.12
C VAL A 434 4.01 -18.11 8.33
N ASP A 435 5.07 -18.84 8.01
CA ASP A 435 6.16 -18.40 7.16
C ASP A 435 5.77 -18.52 5.68
N ALA A 436 5.50 -17.38 5.06
CA ALA A 436 5.15 -17.23 3.66
C ALA A 436 6.38 -16.92 2.77
N SER A 437 7.61 -17.12 3.25
CA SER A 437 8.83 -16.79 2.48
C SER A 437 8.97 -17.54 1.15
N GLN A 438 8.38 -18.73 1.02
CA GLN A 438 8.41 -19.51 -0.23
C GLN A 438 7.40 -19.00 -1.28
N GLU A 439 6.52 -18.09 -0.87
CA GLU A 439 5.51 -17.49 -1.74
C GLU A 439 6.04 -16.17 -2.31
N THR A 440 5.48 -15.71 -3.45
CA THR A 440 5.79 -14.37 -3.99
C THR A 440 5.18 -13.30 -3.11
N THR A 441 5.89 -12.92 -2.04
CA THR A 441 5.41 -12.02 -0.99
C THR A 441 6.21 -10.74 -0.95
N ASP A 442 6.05 -9.86 -1.95
CA ASP A 442 6.70 -8.56 -1.96
C ASP A 442 5.75 -7.50 -1.40
N PHE A 443 5.66 -7.39 -0.07
CA PHE A 443 4.68 -6.53 0.61
C PHE A 443 4.93 -5.00 0.44
N LEU A 444 6.03 -4.58 -0.22
CA LEU A 444 6.51 -3.18 -0.32
C LEU A 444 5.85 -2.31 -1.39
N GLY A 445 5.40 -2.84 -2.54
CA GLY A 445 5.03 -1.99 -3.67
C GLY A 445 3.60 -2.25 -4.14
N HIS A 446 2.70 -1.26 -4.08
CA HIS A 446 1.41 -1.20 -4.80
C HIS A 446 0.60 -2.51 -5.02
N GLY A 447 0.72 -3.50 -4.12
CA GLY A 447 -0.17 -4.65 -3.98
C GLY A 447 0.43 -5.99 -4.31
N TYR A 448 0.89 -6.76 -3.32
CA TYR A 448 1.25 -8.16 -3.55
C TYR A 448 0.96 -9.13 -2.39
N PHE A 449 0.50 -8.69 -1.20
CA PHE A 449 0.03 -9.66 -0.19
C PHE A 449 -1.19 -10.44 -0.66
N ALA A 450 -2.02 -9.79 -1.48
CA ALA A 450 -3.19 -10.41 -2.06
C ALA A 450 -2.85 -11.25 -3.29
N GLU A 451 -1.63 -11.24 -3.86
CA GLU A 451 -1.33 -11.91 -5.14
C GLU A 451 -0.87 -13.37 -5.01
N SER A 452 -0.42 -13.80 -3.83
CA SER A 452 -0.09 -15.20 -3.58
C SER A 452 -1.37 -16.02 -3.47
N LYS A 453 -1.68 -16.83 -4.50
CA LYS A 453 -2.83 -17.74 -4.49
C LYS A 453 -2.82 -18.65 -3.24
N PRO A 454 -1.69 -19.23 -2.81
CA PRO A 454 -1.64 -19.99 -1.55
C PRO A 454 -2.04 -19.17 -0.33
N LEU A 455 -1.56 -17.93 -0.21
CA LEU A 455 -1.91 -17.04 0.90
C LEU A 455 -3.40 -16.64 0.89
N ILE A 456 -3.96 -16.28 -0.26
CA ILE A 456 -5.40 -16.02 -0.41
C ILE A 456 -6.21 -17.25 -0.01
N HIS A 457 -5.81 -18.43 -0.49
CA HIS A 457 -6.50 -19.67 -0.20
C HIS A 457 -6.44 -20.02 1.30
N ASP A 458 -5.33 -19.73 1.96
CA ASP A 458 -5.16 -19.92 3.39
C ASP A 458 -6.04 -18.96 4.21
N ILE A 459 -6.05 -17.67 3.85
CA ILE A 459 -6.95 -16.67 4.44
C ILE A 459 -8.41 -17.07 4.19
N PHE A 460 -8.74 -17.55 2.98
CA PHE A 460 -10.05 -18.07 2.65
C PHE A 460 -10.42 -19.25 3.56
N ALA A 461 -9.55 -20.25 3.71
CA ALA A 461 -9.82 -21.40 4.56
C ALA A 461 -10.03 -21.00 6.03
N ALA A 462 -9.21 -20.07 6.54
CA ALA A 462 -9.33 -19.54 7.90
C ALA A 462 -10.64 -18.74 8.11
N THR A 463 -10.97 -17.81 7.20
CA THR A 463 -12.13 -16.92 7.36
C THR A 463 -13.45 -17.59 7.00
N ARG A 464 -13.50 -18.29 5.86
CA ARG A 464 -14.72 -18.92 5.35
C ARG A 464 -15.10 -20.14 6.18
N HIS A 465 -14.16 -21.06 6.34
CA HIS A 465 -14.42 -22.38 6.93
C HIS A 465 -14.01 -22.49 8.40
N GLY A 466 -13.22 -21.54 8.91
CA GLY A 466 -12.70 -21.63 10.27
C GLY A 466 -11.72 -22.78 10.45
N HIS A 467 -11.06 -23.23 9.37
CA HIS A 467 -10.12 -24.34 9.45
C HIS A 467 -8.92 -23.98 10.32
N ASP A 468 -8.62 -24.83 11.29
CA ASP A 468 -7.36 -24.78 12.03
C ASP A 468 -6.16 -24.91 11.06
N PRO A 469 -4.98 -24.38 11.41
CA PRO A 469 -3.77 -24.49 10.58
C PRO A 469 -3.48 -25.88 10.02
N ALA A 470 -3.72 -26.94 10.79
CA ALA A 470 -3.50 -28.32 10.37
C ALA A 470 -4.45 -28.80 9.27
N ALA A 471 -5.61 -28.15 9.12
CA ALA A 471 -6.61 -28.41 8.07
C ALA A 471 -6.48 -27.44 6.89
N ARG A 472 -5.45 -26.59 6.89
CA ARG A 472 -5.08 -25.69 5.79
C ARG A 472 -3.92 -26.30 4.99
N ASN A 473 -3.55 -25.71 3.85
CA ASN A 473 -2.42 -26.18 3.02
C ASN A 473 -1.06 -25.78 3.63
N LEU A 474 -0.90 -26.10 4.90
CA LEU A 474 0.22 -25.71 5.74
C LEU A 474 0.92 -26.95 6.28
N ARG A 475 2.21 -26.82 6.54
CA ARG A 475 3.06 -27.84 7.13
C ARG A 475 3.67 -27.31 8.41
N ARG A 476 3.52 -28.09 9.47
CA ARG A 476 4.08 -27.75 10.78
C ARG A 476 5.60 -27.89 10.75
N ARG A 477 6.29 -26.86 11.25
CA ARG A 477 7.74 -26.79 11.46
C ARG A 477 8.03 -26.58 12.94
N VAL A 478 9.17 -27.09 13.40
CA VAL A 478 9.62 -26.96 14.79
C VAL A 478 10.76 -25.95 14.85
N SER A 479 10.69 -25.03 15.80
CA SER A 479 11.72 -24.04 16.11
C SER A 479 11.97 -24.01 17.62
N GLY A 480 12.99 -24.73 18.08
CA GLY A 480 13.21 -24.99 19.50
C GLY A 480 12.01 -25.75 20.12
N ASP A 481 11.47 -25.22 21.21
CA ASP A 481 10.29 -25.77 21.91
C ASP A 481 8.96 -25.25 21.33
N ARG A 482 9.00 -24.50 20.23
CA ARG A 482 7.83 -23.91 19.58
C ARG A 482 7.62 -24.50 18.19
N TYR A 483 6.43 -24.31 17.64
CA TYR A 483 6.15 -24.64 16.25
C TYR A 483 5.66 -23.42 15.48
N TYR A 484 5.89 -23.44 14.18
CA TYR A 484 5.35 -22.50 13.21
C TYR A 484 4.86 -23.30 11.99
N TRP A 485 4.29 -22.62 11.00
CA TRP A 485 3.75 -23.23 9.79
C TRP A 485 4.48 -22.67 8.56
N ASP A 486 4.67 -23.48 7.52
CA ASP A 486 5.03 -23.00 6.18
C ASP A 486 4.06 -23.58 5.14
N PHE A 487 4.01 -23.00 3.94
CA PHE A 487 3.22 -23.59 2.84
C PHE A 487 3.84 -24.92 2.38
N GLN A 488 2.99 -25.88 2.02
CA GLN A 488 3.39 -27.24 1.65
C GLN A 488 4.17 -27.31 0.34
#